data_AF-A0A352Y2I3-F1
#
_entry.id   AF-A0A352Y2I3-F1
#
_cell.length_a   1.000
_cell.length_b   1.000
_cell.length_c   1.000
_cell.angle_alpha   90.00
_cell.angle_beta   90.00
_cell.angle_gamma   90.00
#
_symmetry.space_group_name_H-M   'P 1'
#
loop_
_entity.id
_entity.type
_entity.pdbx_description
1 polymer ?
#
loop_
_entity_poly.entity_id
_entity_poly.type
_entity_poly.pdbx_seq_one_letter_code
_entity_poly.pdbx_strand_id
1 'polypeptide(L)'
;MEEAVLAFVEYKYAEGQGTLRDGGAASNWQDGAMVQAGIPRYSDQAIAATIACCEYIYSRYGRIPATNGPFRTLMAYQAHHLDADFYRKFYRPEAERLPAPALGNVIGAIPETR
;
A
#
# COMPACT_ATOMS: atom_id res chain seq x y z
N MET A 1 18.33 -4.79 8.76
CA MET A 1 17.31 -4.34 7.79
C MET A 1 17.10 -5.31 6.62
N GLU A 2 18.07 -6.15 6.28
CA GLU A 2 17.98 -7.12 5.18
C GLU A 2 16.71 -8.00 5.22
N GLU A 3 16.47 -8.68 6.34
CA GLU A 3 15.29 -9.55 6.51
C GLU A 3 13.98 -8.83 6.20
N ALA A 4 13.81 -7.60 6.70
CA ALA A 4 12.60 -6.81 6.47
C ALA A 4 12.41 -6.45 4.99
N VAL A 5 13.51 -6.13 4.27
CA VAL A 5 13.45 -5.84 2.83
C VAL A 5 13.11 -7.10 2.04
N LEU A 6 13.73 -8.24 2.36
CA LEU A 6 13.45 -9.51 1.69
C LEU A 6 12.02 -9.98 1.96
N ALA A 7 11.52 -9.84 3.19
CA ALA A 7 10.13 -10.12 3.53
C ALA A 7 9.16 -9.24 2.72
N PHE A 8 9.50 -7.96 2.49
CA PHE A 8 8.69 -7.09 1.65
C PHE A 8 8.74 -7.50 0.16
N VAL A 9 9.90 -7.90 -0.35
CA VAL A 9 10.03 -8.45 -1.72
C VAL A 9 9.17 -9.70 -1.87
N GLU A 10 9.18 -10.59 -0.88
CA GLU A 10 8.36 -11.80 -0.89
C GLU A 10 6.86 -11.46 -0.83
N TYR A 11 6.45 -10.53 0.04
CA TYR A 11 5.07 -10.02 0.06
C TYR A 11 4.60 -9.46 -1.29
N LYS A 12 5.52 -8.94 -2.12
CA LYS A 12 5.21 -8.48 -3.48
C LYS A 12 5.19 -9.62 -4.50
N TYR A 13 6.14 -10.54 -4.44
CA TYR A 13 6.46 -11.46 -5.55
C TYR A 13 6.37 -12.95 -5.23
N ALA A 14 5.91 -13.35 -4.05
CA ALA A 14 5.63 -14.76 -3.74
C ALA A 14 4.68 -15.34 -4.79
N GLU A 15 5.04 -16.46 -5.41
CA GLU A 15 4.22 -17.03 -6.48
C GLU A 15 2.84 -17.46 -5.94
N GLY A 16 1.77 -17.01 -6.59
CA GLY A 16 0.39 -17.33 -6.21
C GLY A 16 -0.15 -16.58 -4.99
N GLN A 17 0.68 -15.86 -4.22
CA GLN A 17 0.27 -15.18 -2.98
C GLN A 17 0.73 -13.72 -2.87
N GLY A 18 1.80 -13.37 -3.57
CA GLY A 18 2.35 -12.02 -3.56
C GLY A 18 1.39 -11.04 -4.20
N THR A 19 1.35 -9.80 -3.70
CA THR A 19 0.41 -8.78 -4.19
C THR A 19 0.56 -8.43 -5.67
N LEU A 20 1.67 -8.82 -6.31
CA LEU A 20 1.93 -8.66 -7.75
C LEU A 20 2.02 -10.01 -8.48
N ARG A 21 1.72 -11.12 -7.81
CA ARG A 21 1.87 -12.50 -8.33
C ARG A 21 0.73 -13.44 -7.90
N ASP A 22 -0.43 -12.89 -7.54
CA ASP A 22 -1.63 -13.65 -7.17
C ASP A 22 -2.54 -13.96 -8.37
N GLY A 23 -2.08 -13.69 -9.59
CA GLY A 23 -2.87 -13.88 -10.82
C GLY A 23 -3.96 -12.82 -11.00
N GLY A 24 -3.87 -11.69 -10.30
CA GLY A 24 -4.86 -10.61 -10.34
C GLY A 24 -6.04 -10.80 -9.37
N ALA A 25 -5.97 -11.78 -8.47
CA ALA A 25 -7.07 -12.15 -7.57
C ALA A 25 -7.51 -10.99 -6.66
N ALA A 26 -6.56 -10.24 -6.10
CA ALA A 26 -6.80 -9.10 -5.23
C ALA A 26 -6.62 -7.74 -5.93
N SER A 27 -6.66 -7.70 -7.27
CA SER A 27 -6.48 -6.46 -8.03
C SER A 27 -7.80 -5.85 -8.52
N ASN A 28 -7.80 -4.52 -8.68
CA ASN A 28 -8.88 -3.78 -9.34
C ASN A 28 -8.62 -3.57 -10.84
N TRP A 29 -7.58 -4.19 -11.41
CA TRP A 29 -7.33 -4.13 -12.85
C TRP A 29 -8.34 -5.00 -13.59
N GLN A 30 -8.78 -4.54 -14.76
CA GLN A 30 -9.71 -5.29 -15.61
C GLN A 30 -9.13 -6.65 -16.01
N ASP A 31 -7.83 -6.70 -16.31
CA ASP A 31 -7.07 -7.93 -16.54
C ASP A 31 -5.82 -7.94 -15.63
N GLY A 32 -6.04 -8.28 -14.36
CA GLY A 32 -4.98 -8.30 -13.37
C GLY A 32 -3.88 -9.32 -13.67
N ALA A 33 -4.21 -10.45 -14.27
CA ALA A 33 -3.24 -11.48 -14.66
C ALA A 33 -2.28 -10.95 -15.74
N MET A 34 -2.82 -10.35 -16.81
CA MET A 34 -2.02 -9.75 -17.88
C MET A 34 -1.15 -8.61 -17.36
N VAL A 35 -1.70 -7.72 -16.52
CA VAL A 35 -0.92 -6.64 -15.92
C VAL A 35 0.23 -7.20 -15.08
N GLN A 36 -0.02 -8.18 -14.21
CA GLN A 36 1.01 -8.76 -13.35
C GLN A 36 2.11 -9.47 -14.15
N ALA A 37 1.75 -10.17 -15.24
CA ALA A 37 2.72 -10.80 -16.13
C ALA A 37 3.70 -9.80 -16.75
N GLY A 38 3.26 -8.56 -16.97
CA GLY A 38 4.08 -7.46 -17.50
C GLY A 38 4.97 -6.76 -16.45
N ILE A 39 4.78 -7.00 -15.16
CA ILE A 39 5.56 -6.34 -14.10
C ILE A 39 6.90 -7.07 -13.92
N PRO A 40 8.05 -6.43 -14.18
CA PRO A 40 9.35 -7.05 -13.94
C PRO A 40 9.62 -7.20 -12.43
N ARG A 41 10.34 -8.26 -12.04
CA ARG A 41 10.86 -8.39 -10.67
C ARG A 41 11.95 -7.33 -10.45
N TYR A 42 12.10 -6.86 -9.21
CA TYR A 42 13.23 -6.01 -8.85
C TYR A 42 14.56 -6.73 -9.08
N SER A 43 15.56 -6.01 -9.57
CA SER A 43 16.91 -6.56 -9.74
C SER A 43 17.59 -6.76 -8.38
N ASP A 44 18.54 -7.69 -8.32
CA ASP A 44 19.34 -7.93 -7.11
C ASP A 44 20.09 -6.65 -6.68
N GLN A 45 20.55 -5.86 -7.64
CA GLN A 45 21.19 -4.57 -7.37
C GLN A 45 20.23 -3.58 -6.69
N ALA A 46 18.97 -3.51 -7.13
CA ALA A 46 17.97 -2.64 -6.52
C ALA A 46 17.62 -3.10 -5.10
N ILE A 47 17.52 -4.41 -4.88
CA ILE A 47 17.28 -5.01 -3.56
C ILE A 47 18.46 -4.71 -2.63
N ALA A 48 19.70 -4.96 -3.06
CA ALA A 48 20.91 -4.68 -2.28
C ALA A 48 21.06 -3.19 -1.94
N ALA A 49 20.80 -2.29 -2.90
CA ALA A 49 20.83 -0.86 -2.65
C ALA A 49 19.77 -0.43 -1.63
N THR A 50 18.57 -1.02 -1.69
CA THR A 50 17.50 -0.76 -0.73
C THR A 50 17.90 -1.23 0.67
N ILE A 51 18.47 -2.42 0.80
CA ILE A 51 18.99 -2.95 2.08
C ILE A 51 20.02 -1.98 2.66
N ALA A 52 21.04 -1.61 1.88
CA ALA A 52 22.09 -0.70 2.34
C ALA A 52 21.54 0.67 2.76
N CYS A 53 20.60 1.23 1.99
CA CYS A 53 19.96 2.50 2.30
C CYS A 53 19.14 2.42 3.60
N CYS A 54 18.29 1.41 3.74
CA CYS A 54 17.49 1.17 4.93
C CYS A 54 18.35 0.93 6.17
N GLU A 55 19.40 0.12 6.05
CA GLU A 55 20.36 -0.16 7.13
C GLU A 55 21.03 1.13 7.61
N TYR A 56 21.50 1.95 6.68
CA TYR A 56 22.09 3.25 6.99
C TYR A 56 21.10 4.18 7.69
N ILE A 57 19.90 4.34 7.14
CA ILE A 57 18.88 5.24 7.68
C ILE A 57 18.50 4.80 9.10
N TYR A 58 18.22 3.51 9.30
CA TYR A 58 17.83 3.00 10.60
C TYR A 58 18.98 3.07 11.61
N SER A 59 20.19 2.67 11.23
CA SER A 59 21.36 2.74 12.11
C SER A 59 21.71 4.17 12.52
N ARG A 60 21.55 5.15 11.61
CA ARG A 60 21.91 6.55 11.87
C ARG A 60 20.84 7.34 12.61
N TYR A 61 19.57 7.10 12.30
CA TYR A 61 18.46 7.94 12.77
C TYR A 61 17.45 7.20 13.66
N GLY A 62 17.60 5.87 13.81
CA GLY A 62 16.74 5.03 14.66
C GLY A 62 15.31 4.86 14.15
N ARG A 63 14.99 5.28 12.92
CA ARG A 63 13.62 5.28 12.38
C ARG A 63 13.58 5.34 10.85
N ILE A 64 12.45 4.92 10.28
CA ILE A 64 12.13 5.04 8.85
C ILE A 64 10.68 5.56 8.70
N PRO A 65 10.40 6.53 7.79
CA PRO A 65 11.36 7.33 7.05
C PRO A 65 12.00 8.40 7.94
N ALA A 66 13.29 8.69 7.74
CA ALA A 66 14.02 9.69 8.53
C ALA A 66 13.78 11.15 8.10
N THR A 67 13.00 11.38 7.05
CA THR A 67 12.81 12.71 6.43
C THR A 67 11.73 13.57 7.09
N ASN A 68 10.82 12.99 7.86
CA ASN A 68 9.75 13.74 8.54
C ASN A 68 10.09 13.95 10.01
N GLY A 69 9.81 15.12 10.59
CA GLY A 69 9.89 15.29 12.05
C GLY A 69 8.90 14.37 12.78
N PRO A 70 9.13 14.06 14.08
CA PRO A 70 8.21 13.23 14.87
C PRO A 70 6.82 13.85 14.99
N PHE A 71 6.70 15.17 14.89
CA PHE A 71 5.44 15.88 14.77
C PHE A 71 5.31 16.45 13.36
N ARG A 72 4.40 15.90 12.57
CA ARG A 72 4.00 16.44 11.27
C ARG A 72 2.48 16.53 11.23
N THR A 73 1.94 17.74 11.31
CA THR A 73 0.52 17.97 11.06
C THR A 73 0.32 18.09 9.56
N LEU A 74 -0.26 17.05 8.95
CA LEU A 74 -0.69 17.07 7.56
C LEU A 74 -2.16 17.50 7.54
N MET A 75 -2.42 18.79 7.35
CA MET A 75 -3.79 19.25 7.05
C MET A 75 -4.05 19.00 5.57
N ALA A 76 -4.65 17.86 5.26
CA ALA A 76 -5.26 17.60 3.96
C ALA A 76 -6.78 17.54 4.14
N TYR A 77 -7.50 18.35 3.37
CA TYR A 77 -8.94 18.28 3.27
C TYR A 77 -9.30 18.08 1.80
N GLN A 78 -10.02 17.01 1.51
CA GLN A 78 -10.52 16.71 0.18
C GLN A 78 -12.05 16.65 0.22
N ALA A 79 -12.71 17.77 -0.07
CA ALA A 79 -14.15 17.76 -0.35
C ALA A 79 -14.37 17.23 -1.77
N HIS A 80 -14.87 16.01 -1.89
CA HIS A 80 -15.32 15.46 -3.15
C HIS A 80 -16.63 14.68 -2.91
N HIS A 81 -17.55 14.77 -3.86
CA HIS A 81 -18.75 13.95 -3.84
C HIS A 81 -18.36 12.52 -4.23
N LEU A 82 -18.58 11.57 -3.32
CA LEU A 82 -18.38 10.16 -3.58
C LEU A 82 -19.58 9.63 -4.38
N ASP A 83 -19.34 9.12 -5.58
CA ASP A 83 -20.33 8.38 -6.35
C ASP A 83 -20.32 6.91 -5.90
N ALA A 84 -21.19 6.57 -4.94
CA ALA A 84 -21.25 5.21 -4.39
C ALA A 84 -21.63 4.15 -5.44
N ASP A 85 -22.39 4.53 -6.47
CA ASP A 85 -22.84 3.61 -7.51
C ASP A 85 -21.70 3.25 -8.46
N PHE A 86 -20.77 4.18 -8.70
CA PHE A 86 -19.51 3.87 -9.39
C PHE A 86 -18.73 2.76 -8.67
N TYR A 87 -18.51 2.90 -7.37
CA TYR A 87 -17.73 1.92 -6.61
C TYR A 87 -18.44 0.57 -6.57
N ARG A 88 -19.75 0.53 -6.31
CA ARG A 88 -20.53 -0.71 -6.32
C ARG A 88 -20.50 -1.42 -7.67
N LYS A 89 -20.44 -0.66 -8.76
CA LYS A 89 -20.40 -1.21 -10.13
C LYS A 89 -19.03 -1.78 -10.51
N PHE A 90 -17.95 -1.12 -10.12
CA PHE A 90 -16.60 -1.43 -10.64
C PHE A 90 -15.65 -2.08 -9.62
N TYR A 91 -15.93 -1.99 -8.33
CA TYR A 91 -15.13 -2.60 -7.28
C TYR A 91 -15.79 -3.89 -6.78
N ARG A 92 -14.95 -4.85 -6.38
CA ARG A 92 -15.44 -6.09 -5.78
C ARG A 92 -15.90 -5.82 -4.34
N PRO A 93 -16.90 -6.54 -3.81
CA PRO A 93 -17.35 -6.39 -2.42
C PRO A 93 -16.22 -6.55 -1.39
N GLU A 94 -15.21 -7.36 -1.70
CA GLU A 94 -14.04 -7.55 -0.85
C GLU A 94 -13.10 -6.34 -0.83
N ALA A 95 -13.13 -5.50 -1.87
CA ALA A 95 -12.41 -4.23 -1.92
C ALA A 95 -13.11 -3.10 -1.13
N GLU A 96 -14.42 -3.24 -0.88
CA GLU A 96 -15.17 -2.35 0.03
C GLU A 96 -14.86 -2.62 1.50
N ARG A 97 -14.25 -3.77 1.82
CA ARG A 97 -13.79 -4.09 3.17
C ARG A 97 -12.53 -3.27 3.47
N LEU A 98 -12.72 -2.00 3.84
CA LEU A 98 -11.66 -1.23 4.47
C LEU A 98 -11.07 -2.08 5.61
N PRO A 99 -9.76 -2.38 5.61
CA PRO A 99 -9.15 -2.98 6.79
C PRO A 99 -9.41 -2.02 7.96
N ALA A 100 -9.99 -2.57 9.02
CA ALA A 100 -10.52 -1.82 10.15
C ALA A 100 -9.56 -0.81 10.83
N PRO A 101 -8.21 -0.84 10.73
CA PRO A 101 -7.42 0.22 11.34
C PRO A 101 -7.25 1.48 10.49
N ALA A 102 -7.65 1.48 9.20
CA ALA A 102 -7.46 2.66 8.34
C ALA A 102 -8.48 3.80 8.57
N LEU A 103 -9.59 3.53 9.26
CA LEU A 103 -10.65 4.50 9.54
C LEU A 103 -10.48 5.27 10.86
N GLY A 104 -9.47 4.94 11.67
CA GLY A 104 -9.30 5.53 13.00
C GLY A 104 -8.89 7.00 13.02
N ASN A 105 -8.43 7.59 11.91
CA ASN A 105 -7.77 8.92 11.95
C ASN A 105 -8.25 9.97 10.94
N VAL A 106 -9.32 9.77 10.14
CA VAL A 106 -9.67 10.77 9.10
C VAL A 106 -11.15 11.17 9.04
N ILE A 107 -12.10 10.43 9.61
CA ILE A 107 -13.52 10.82 9.52
C ILE A 107 -14.14 10.87 10.91
N GLY A 108 -14.10 12.07 11.51
CA GLY A 108 -15.04 12.40 12.56
C GLY A 108 -16.45 12.21 12.00
N ALA A 109 -17.23 11.36 12.66
CA ALA A 109 -18.62 11.09 12.31
C ALA A 109 -19.38 12.42 12.18
N ILE A 110 -19.82 12.75 10.97
CA ILE A 110 -20.87 13.75 10.77
C ILE A 110 -22.18 13.02 11.08
N PRO A 111 -22.92 13.40 12.13
CA PRO A 111 -24.20 12.76 12.42
C PRO A 111 -25.20 13.19 11.34
N GLU A 112 -25.91 12.22 10.77
CA GLU A 112 -27.07 12.50 9.92
C GLU A 112 -28.14 13.22 10.74
N THR A 113 -28.34 14.50 10.46
CA THR A 113 -29.55 15.21 10.86
C THR A 113 -30.67 14.82 9.91
N ARG A 114 -31.76 14.32 10.53
CA ARG A 114 -33.07 13.96 9.97
C ARG A 114 -33.61 14.87 8.89
#